data_AF-A0A652M3B7-F1
#
_entry.id   AF-A0A652M3B7-F1
#
_cell.length_a   1.000
_cell.length_b   1.000
_cell.length_c   1.000
_cell.angle_alpha   90.00
_cell.angle_beta   90.00
_cell.angle_gamma   90.00
#
_symmetry.space_group_name_H-M   'P 1'
#
loop_
_entity.id
_entity.type
_entity.pdbx_description
1 polymer ?
#
loop_
_entity_poly.entity_id
_entity_poly.type
_entity_poly.pdbx_seq_one_letter_code
_entity_poly.pdbx_strand_id
1 'polypeptide(L)'
;SAAPGGTSDAVNTPAAAHAGPAAGTGQGPLFAAYTSLDDYTRAVARGRGPLPVFTGPRTDLLDGIALAEDVYSGLRTPEPRDTGVMTGGPLPAALNALIRPLARHWVNSPDDLPGTGSVLLVGEYAHLRADAVQHVLDAAHATGRPLSLLTGRDLHSLSWTAAKQYARVVPHAPVGVLSELDTAAPAPQADVWLGADDVHRLDVQQIALGRVWRRVLFHGNGKDDQLNLGRFTLCGASPAAPAPGMPGPRCAYGLGCTKPQDKLIPARGIRTAELVLANCFSGALAGHAMYDPKYLILLDALDGPAQTVIATLTACDGQRPENLAWLTAAEAGGSAALAMNHRLHDINPYPACAAAGVFTASEVPPGA
;
A
#
# COMPACT_ATOMS: atom_id res chain seq x y z
N SER A 1 -53.65 20.95 33.02
CA SER A 1 -53.30 21.49 31.69
C SER A 1 -52.15 22.47 31.83
N ALA A 2 -50.92 22.02 31.59
CA ALA A 2 -49.71 22.80 31.79
C ALA A 2 -48.66 22.44 30.71
N ALA A 3 -48.44 23.42 29.82
CA ALA A 3 -47.19 23.82 29.13
C ALA A 3 -46.38 22.78 28.28
N PRO A 4 -45.30 23.19 27.58
CA PRO A 4 -45.26 23.98 26.33
C PRO A 4 -44.36 23.30 25.24
N GLY A 5 -44.44 23.64 23.95
CA GLY A 5 -43.65 24.72 23.33
C GLY A 5 -42.19 24.31 23.05
N GLY A 6 -41.94 23.56 21.98
CA GLY A 6 -40.59 23.18 21.54
C GLY A 6 -40.03 24.16 20.51
N THR A 7 -38.93 24.81 20.87
CA THR A 7 -38.17 25.74 20.03
C THR A 7 -37.26 25.01 19.03
N SER A 8 -37.16 25.61 17.85
CA SER A 8 -36.35 25.25 16.69
C SER A 8 -34.84 25.30 16.98
N ASP A 9 -34.16 24.16 16.88
CA ASP A 9 -32.70 24.10 16.78
C ASP A 9 -32.26 24.21 15.31
N ALA A 10 -31.58 25.32 15.02
CA ALA A 10 -30.91 25.56 13.75
C ALA A 10 -29.64 24.71 13.67
N VAL A 11 -29.64 23.70 12.80
CA VAL A 11 -28.45 22.89 12.48
C VAL A 11 -27.53 23.69 11.57
N ASN A 12 -26.42 24.14 12.14
CA ASN A 12 -25.29 24.73 11.43
C ASN A 12 -24.63 23.66 10.54
N THR A 13 -24.87 23.73 9.24
CA THR A 13 -24.23 22.87 8.24
C THR A 13 -23.01 23.60 7.70
N PRO A 14 -21.76 23.13 7.88
CA PRO A 14 -20.64 23.73 7.19
C PRO A 14 -20.68 23.29 5.72
N ALA A 15 -20.80 24.28 4.83
CA ALA A 15 -20.79 24.11 3.39
C ALA A 15 -19.47 23.45 2.95
N ALA A 16 -19.58 22.26 2.36
CA ALA A 16 -18.50 21.62 1.64
C ALA A 16 -18.23 22.40 0.35
N ALA A 17 -17.16 23.20 0.35
CA ALA A 17 -16.63 23.78 -0.88
C ALA A 17 -16.00 22.64 -1.70
N HIS A 18 -16.68 22.26 -2.78
CA HIS A 18 -16.11 21.45 -3.84
C HIS A 18 -14.99 22.23 -4.53
N ALA A 19 -13.73 21.95 -4.15
CA ALA A 19 -12.59 22.31 -4.97
C ALA A 19 -12.57 21.40 -6.21
N GLY A 20 -12.87 21.98 -7.36
CA GLY A 20 -12.64 21.32 -8.66
C GLY A 20 -11.15 21.06 -8.91
N PRO A 21 -10.80 20.21 -9.89
CA PRO A 21 -9.42 19.84 -10.16
C PRO A 21 -8.61 21.08 -10.52
N ALA A 22 -7.51 21.29 -9.79
CA ALA A 22 -6.54 22.32 -10.12
C ALA A 22 -5.99 22.06 -11.53
N ALA A 23 -6.03 23.09 -12.38
CA ALA A 23 -5.49 23.05 -13.73
C ALA A 23 -4.00 22.66 -13.68
N GLY A 24 -3.65 21.57 -14.36
CA GLY A 24 -2.30 21.03 -14.42
C GLY A 24 -1.28 22.05 -14.93
N THR A 25 -0.19 22.18 -14.20
CA THR A 25 1.06 22.80 -14.66
C THR A 25 1.52 22.03 -15.91
N GLY A 26 1.98 22.71 -16.95
CA GLY A 26 2.29 22.14 -18.28
C GLY A 26 3.47 21.15 -18.37
N GLN A 27 3.64 20.26 -17.39
CA GLN A 27 4.52 19.10 -17.45
C GLN A 27 3.72 17.92 -18.04
N GLY A 28 4.32 17.18 -18.97
CA GLY A 28 3.72 15.96 -19.51
C GLY A 28 3.50 14.89 -18.43
N PRO A 29 2.82 13.77 -18.75
CA PRO A 29 2.48 12.74 -17.78
C PRO A 29 3.73 12.18 -17.10
N LEU A 30 3.63 11.84 -15.81
CA LEU A 30 4.76 11.31 -15.05
C LEU A 30 5.08 9.87 -15.45
N PHE A 31 4.05 9.11 -15.82
CA PHE A 31 4.15 7.71 -16.23
C PHE A 31 3.62 7.51 -17.65
N ALA A 32 4.21 6.56 -18.37
CA ALA A 32 3.74 6.15 -19.69
C ALA A 32 3.49 4.65 -19.71
N ALA A 33 2.26 4.25 -20.03
CA ALA A 33 1.85 2.86 -20.16
C ALA A 33 2.26 2.29 -21.52
N TYR A 34 2.80 1.07 -21.52
CA TYR A 34 3.19 0.32 -22.72
C TYR A 34 2.61 -1.08 -22.70
N THR A 35 1.84 -1.41 -23.73
CA THR A 35 1.24 -2.76 -23.91
C THR A 35 2.20 -3.72 -24.61
N SER A 36 3.16 -3.20 -25.38
CA SER A 36 4.20 -3.97 -26.07
C SER A 36 5.52 -3.96 -25.30
N LEU A 37 6.15 -5.13 -25.17
CA LEU A 37 7.46 -5.27 -24.53
C LEU A 37 8.56 -4.51 -25.31
N ASP A 38 8.46 -4.44 -26.63
CA ASP A 38 9.44 -3.75 -27.48
C ASP A 38 9.40 -2.23 -27.28
N ASP A 39 8.19 -1.65 -27.20
CA ASP A 39 8.02 -0.23 -26.94
C ASP A 39 8.46 0.13 -25.53
N TYR A 40 8.08 -0.69 -24.55
CA TYR A 40 8.56 -0.56 -23.18
C TYR A 40 10.10 -0.60 -23.11
N THR A 41 10.73 -1.55 -23.80
CA THR A 41 12.19 -1.68 -23.84
C THR A 41 12.86 -0.45 -24.46
N ARG A 42 12.32 0.07 -25.57
CA ARG A 42 12.80 1.32 -26.17
C ARG A 42 12.64 2.51 -25.23
N ALA A 43 11.53 2.58 -24.48
CA ALA A 43 11.27 3.66 -23.55
C ALA A 43 12.24 3.64 -22.35
N VAL A 44 12.48 2.46 -21.75
CA VAL A 44 13.48 2.29 -20.69
C VAL A 44 14.87 2.68 -21.18
N ALA A 45 15.27 2.22 -22.37
CA ALA A 45 16.59 2.52 -22.94
C ALA A 45 16.83 4.01 -23.23
N ARG A 46 15.77 4.78 -23.52
CA ARG A 46 15.88 6.24 -23.72
C ARG A 46 16.27 6.97 -22.44
N GLY A 47 15.84 6.47 -21.26
CA GLY A 47 16.18 7.03 -19.95
C GLY A 47 15.76 8.49 -19.73
N ARG A 48 14.90 9.05 -20.59
CA ARG A 48 14.41 10.44 -20.55
C ARG A 48 12.91 10.47 -20.83
N GLY A 49 12.19 11.31 -20.09
CA GLY A 49 10.74 11.47 -20.22
C GLY A 49 9.96 10.77 -19.10
N PRO A 50 8.68 10.45 -19.34
CA PRO A 50 7.84 9.73 -18.38
C PRO A 50 8.43 8.37 -18.00
N LEU A 51 8.21 7.94 -16.76
CA LEU A 51 8.60 6.60 -16.31
C LEU A 51 7.80 5.53 -17.08
N PRO A 52 8.48 4.63 -17.80
CA PRO A 52 7.80 3.59 -18.55
C PRO A 52 7.23 2.52 -17.62
N VAL A 53 5.99 2.10 -17.91
CA VAL A 53 5.28 1.04 -17.19
C VAL A 53 4.83 -0.01 -18.19
N PHE A 54 5.25 -1.27 -18.00
CA PHE A 54 4.83 -2.36 -18.86
C PHE A 54 3.48 -2.92 -18.39
N THR A 55 2.38 -2.39 -18.92
CA THR A 55 1.03 -2.82 -18.56
C THR A 55 0.57 -4.07 -19.33
N GLY A 56 1.16 -4.35 -20.49
CA GLY A 56 0.76 -5.52 -21.29
C GLY A 56 -0.76 -5.53 -21.55
N PRO A 57 -1.47 -6.64 -21.28
CA PRO A 57 -2.92 -6.73 -21.41
C PRO A 57 -3.70 -6.17 -20.21
N ARG A 58 -3.03 -5.76 -19.12
CA ARG A 58 -3.66 -5.29 -17.87
C ARG A 58 -4.17 -3.85 -18.00
N THR A 59 -5.33 -3.66 -18.63
CA THR A 59 -5.96 -2.34 -18.80
C THR A 59 -6.41 -1.71 -17.48
N ASP A 60 -6.66 -2.51 -16.46
CA ASP A 60 -7.04 -2.04 -15.12
C ASP A 60 -5.91 -1.26 -14.41
N LEU A 61 -4.65 -1.48 -14.77
CA LEU A 61 -3.53 -0.70 -14.25
C LEU A 61 -3.55 0.76 -14.74
N LEU A 62 -4.28 1.06 -15.82
CA LEU A 62 -4.41 2.42 -16.32
C LEU A 62 -5.15 3.33 -15.31
N ASP A 63 -6.11 2.78 -14.55
CA ASP A 63 -6.80 3.52 -13.49
C ASP A 63 -5.81 3.91 -12.38
N GLY A 64 -4.95 2.97 -11.96
CA GLY A 64 -3.90 3.22 -10.98
C GLY A 64 -2.88 4.27 -11.45
N ILE A 65 -2.50 4.23 -12.73
CA ILE A 65 -1.62 5.22 -13.36
C ILE A 65 -2.28 6.60 -13.38
N ALA A 66 -3.56 6.69 -13.75
CA ALA A 66 -4.29 7.95 -13.78
C ALA A 66 -4.41 8.57 -12.38
N LEU A 67 -4.71 7.76 -11.36
CA LEU A 67 -4.76 8.20 -9.96
C LEU A 67 -3.39 8.66 -9.43
N ALA A 68 -2.29 8.18 -10.01
CA ALA A 68 -0.94 8.51 -9.58
C ALA A 68 -0.55 9.97 -9.88
N GLU A 69 -1.16 10.59 -10.91
CA GLU A 69 -0.93 12.01 -11.25
C GLU A 69 -1.36 12.97 -10.12
N ASP A 70 -2.32 12.55 -9.29
CA ASP A 70 -2.73 13.30 -8.09
C ASP A 70 -1.75 13.10 -6.91
N VAL A 71 -1.06 11.95 -6.86
CA VAL A 71 -0.25 11.50 -5.72
C VAL A 71 1.21 11.94 -5.84
N TYR A 72 1.72 12.08 -7.06
CA TYR A 72 3.13 12.35 -7.33
C TYR A 72 3.33 13.66 -8.11
N SER A 73 4.38 14.39 -7.74
CA SER A 73 4.70 15.72 -8.30
C SER A 73 5.89 15.71 -9.27
N GLY A 74 6.55 14.57 -9.45
CA GLY A 74 7.73 14.47 -10.29
C GLY A 74 8.56 13.23 -10.03
N LEU A 75 9.79 13.24 -10.52
CA LEU A 75 10.72 12.12 -10.39
C LEU A 75 11.67 12.30 -9.19
N ARG A 76 12.12 11.18 -8.65
CA ARG A 76 13.18 11.06 -7.64
C ARG A 76 14.10 9.88 -7.96
N THR A 77 15.27 9.90 -7.36
CA THR A 77 16.15 8.73 -7.31
C THR A 77 15.92 8.03 -5.96
N PRO A 78 15.40 6.79 -5.94
CA PRO A 78 15.26 6.04 -4.71
C PRO A 78 16.63 5.70 -4.10
N GLU A 79 16.68 5.71 -2.77
CA GLU A 79 17.85 5.23 -2.05
C GLU A 79 17.95 3.70 -2.22
N PRO A 80 19.08 3.19 -2.75
CA PRO A 80 19.24 1.75 -2.94
C PRO A 80 19.40 1.03 -1.61
N ARG A 81 18.81 -0.16 -1.51
CA ARG A 81 19.13 -1.11 -0.43
C ARG A 81 20.54 -1.64 -0.56
N ASP A 82 21.09 -2.14 0.52
CA ASP A 82 22.47 -2.65 0.50
C ASP A 82 22.56 -3.91 -0.36
N THR A 83 21.63 -4.86 -0.15
CA THR A 83 21.60 -6.11 -0.91
C THR A 83 20.20 -6.42 -1.43
N GLY A 84 20.11 -6.73 -2.72
CA GLY A 84 18.90 -7.22 -3.38
C GLY A 84 19.02 -8.70 -3.75
N VAL A 85 17.88 -9.38 -3.79
CA VAL A 85 17.76 -10.72 -4.37
C VAL A 85 16.49 -10.78 -5.20
N MET A 86 16.58 -11.41 -6.37
CA MET A 86 15.44 -11.69 -7.22
C MET A 86 14.98 -13.12 -6.98
N THR A 87 13.68 -13.30 -6.79
CA THR A 87 13.03 -14.59 -6.62
C THR A 87 12.26 -14.92 -7.90
N GLY A 88 12.27 -16.20 -8.27
CA GLY A 88 11.64 -16.68 -9.50
C GLY A 88 12.59 -16.68 -10.71
N GLY A 89 12.00 -16.64 -11.90
CA GLY A 89 12.72 -16.66 -13.18
C GLY A 89 13.31 -15.29 -13.57
N PRO A 90 14.10 -15.24 -14.67
CA PRO A 90 14.64 -13.98 -15.16
C PRO A 90 13.52 -13.03 -15.59
N LEU A 91 13.61 -11.77 -15.12
CA LEU A 91 12.73 -10.69 -15.56
C LEU A 91 13.12 -10.22 -16.98
N PRO A 92 12.19 -9.62 -17.75
CA PRO A 92 12.55 -8.93 -18.98
C PRO A 92 13.66 -7.91 -18.73
N ALA A 93 14.64 -7.84 -19.64
CA ALA A 93 15.85 -7.05 -19.46
C ALA A 93 15.56 -5.57 -19.12
N ALA A 94 14.53 -4.99 -19.75
CA ALA A 94 14.10 -3.62 -19.49
C ALA A 94 13.57 -3.41 -18.06
N LEU A 95 12.78 -4.35 -17.54
CA LEU A 95 12.30 -4.28 -16.15
C LEU A 95 13.45 -4.50 -15.17
N ASN A 96 14.33 -5.47 -15.44
CA ASN A 96 15.54 -5.66 -14.65
C ASN A 96 16.41 -4.38 -14.62
N ALA A 97 16.51 -3.64 -15.73
CA ALA A 97 17.25 -2.37 -15.77
C ALA A 97 16.64 -1.28 -14.87
N LEU A 98 15.32 -1.25 -14.69
CA LEU A 98 14.66 -0.36 -13.73
C LEU A 98 14.81 -0.82 -12.28
N ILE A 99 14.89 -2.13 -12.03
CA ILE A 99 14.95 -2.67 -10.66
C ILE A 99 16.37 -2.70 -10.11
N ARG A 100 17.37 -3.01 -10.95
CA ARG A 100 18.77 -3.17 -10.51
C ARG A 100 19.31 -2.00 -9.71
N PRO A 101 19.04 -0.72 -10.05
CA PRO A 101 19.50 0.42 -9.26
C PRO A 101 18.89 0.52 -7.85
N LEU A 102 17.84 -0.24 -7.53
CA LEU A 102 17.20 -0.23 -6.21
C LEU A 102 17.99 -1.01 -5.14
N ALA A 103 19.07 -1.68 -5.52
CA ALA A 103 20.02 -2.27 -4.57
C ALA A 103 21.47 -2.12 -5.06
N ARG A 104 22.41 -1.93 -4.12
CA ARG A 104 23.85 -1.74 -4.40
C ARG A 104 24.52 -3.04 -4.83
N HIS A 105 24.16 -4.13 -4.16
CA HIS A 105 24.67 -5.48 -4.44
C HIS A 105 23.51 -6.43 -4.71
N TRP A 106 23.75 -7.46 -5.53
CA TRP A 106 22.74 -8.45 -5.87
C TRP A 106 23.29 -9.86 -5.66
N VAL A 107 22.53 -10.69 -4.96
CA VAL A 107 22.81 -12.11 -4.75
C VAL A 107 21.83 -12.98 -5.53
N ASN A 108 22.17 -14.26 -5.70
CA ASN A 108 21.37 -15.19 -6.51
C ASN A 108 20.36 -15.97 -5.66
N SER A 109 20.70 -16.27 -4.40
CA SER A 109 19.79 -16.95 -3.46
C SER A 109 19.46 -16.06 -2.25
N PRO A 110 18.25 -16.16 -1.69
CA PRO A 110 17.94 -15.63 -0.35
C PRO A 110 18.93 -16.08 0.73
N ASP A 111 19.47 -17.30 0.60
CA ASP A 111 20.46 -17.87 1.54
C ASP A 111 21.82 -17.15 1.49
N ASP A 112 22.12 -16.44 0.40
CA ASP A 112 23.38 -15.72 0.20
C ASP A 112 23.35 -14.29 0.81
N LEU A 113 22.23 -13.89 1.42
CA LEU A 113 22.09 -12.55 1.98
C LEU A 113 23.07 -12.34 3.16
N PRO A 114 23.80 -11.21 3.20
CA PRO A 114 24.68 -10.91 4.32
C PRO A 114 23.88 -10.74 5.61
N GLY A 115 24.53 -10.94 6.76
CA GLY A 115 23.93 -10.79 8.09
C GLY A 115 23.62 -9.34 8.52
N THR A 116 24.06 -8.34 7.77
CA THR A 116 23.90 -6.90 8.08
C THR A 116 23.44 -6.11 6.85
N GLY A 117 22.99 -4.86 7.07
CA GLY A 117 22.51 -3.98 6.01
C GLY A 117 21.04 -4.21 5.63
N SER A 118 20.51 -3.32 4.80
CA SER A 118 19.12 -3.37 4.32
C SER A 118 18.93 -4.35 3.15
N VAL A 119 17.76 -4.98 3.10
CA VAL A 119 17.44 -6.05 2.13
C VAL A 119 16.31 -5.63 1.21
N LEU A 120 16.45 -5.93 -0.09
CA LEU A 120 15.39 -5.86 -1.09
C LEU A 120 15.07 -7.26 -1.63
N LEU A 121 13.88 -7.77 -1.36
CA LEU A 121 13.36 -9.00 -2.00
C LEU A 121 12.50 -8.59 -3.20
N VAL A 122 12.80 -9.09 -4.39
CA VAL A 122 12.05 -8.80 -5.61
C VAL A 122 11.44 -10.07 -6.18
N GLY A 123 10.20 -10.01 -6.63
CA GLY A 123 9.58 -11.09 -7.41
C GLY A 123 8.09 -10.88 -7.61
N GLU A 124 7.52 -11.56 -8.60
CA GLU A 124 6.06 -11.69 -8.70
C GLU A 124 5.53 -12.38 -7.45
N TYR A 125 4.31 -12.03 -7.03
CA TYR A 125 3.71 -12.53 -5.79
C TYR A 125 3.78 -14.06 -5.69
N ALA A 126 3.49 -14.76 -6.80
CA ALA A 126 3.53 -16.23 -6.89
C ALA A 126 4.90 -16.85 -6.54
N HIS A 127 5.99 -16.07 -6.62
CA HIS A 127 7.35 -16.50 -6.28
C HIS A 127 7.79 -16.08 -4.88
N LEU A 128 7.09 -15.13 -4.24
CA LEU A 128 7.30 -14.76 -2.83
C LEU A 128 6.56 -15.72 -1.91
N ARG A 129 6.96 -16.99 -1.96
CA ARG A 129 6.38 -18.06 -1.15
C ARG A 129 7.05 -18.13 0.21
N ALA A 130 6.26 -18.42 1.25
CA ALA A 130 6.78 -18.49 2.61
C ALA A 130 7.90 -19.53 2.79
N ASP A 131 7.78 -20.70 2.16
CA ASP A 131 8.82 -21.74 2.17
C ASP A 131 10.17 -21.25 1.60
N ALA A 132 10.14 -20.29 0.67
CA ALA A 132 11.33 -19.74 0.04
C ALA A 132 11.90 -18.51 0.76
N VAL A 133 11.07 -17.66 1.40
CA VAL A 133 11.52 -16.33 1.89
C VAL A 133 11.26 -16.07 3.37
N GLN A 134 10.52 -16.92 4.09
CA GLN A 134 10.20 -16.69 5.51
C GLN A 134 11.46 -16.56 6.37
N HIS A 135 12.46 -17.41 6.14
CA HIS A 135 13.71 -17.38 6.89
C HIS A 135 14.43 -16.01 6.76
N VAL A 136 14.33 -15.35 5.61
CA VAL A 136 14.90 -14.00 5.43
C VAL A 136 14.13 -12.96 6.22
N LEU A 137 12.80 -13.05 6.22
CA LEU A 137 11.94 -12.14 6.98
C LEU A 137 12.20 -12.26 8.48
N ASP A 138 12.29 -13.50 8.98
CA ASP A 138 12.58 -13.79 10.38
C ASP A 138 13.98 -13.30 10.78
N ALA A 139 14.99 -13.57 9.94
CA ALA A 139 16.36 -13.12 10.20
C ALA A 139 16.48 -11.58 10.19
N ALA A 140 15.81 -10.90 9.27
CA ALA A 140 15.77 -9.45 9.23
C ALA A 140 15.07 -8.86 10.46
N HIS A 141 13.96 -9.46 10.88
CA HIS A 141 13.24 -9.06 12.10
C HIS A 141 14.11 -9.23 13.35
N ALA A 142 14.71 -10.40 13.54
CA ALA A 142 15.53 -10.73 14.71
C ALA A 142 16.77 -9.81 14.87
N THR A 143 17.24 -9.24 13.76
CA THR A 143 18.41 -8.35 13.73
C THR A 143 18.03 -6.87 13.57
N GLY A 144 16.74 -6.54 13.57
CA GLY A 144 16.25 -5.17 13.39
C GLY A 144 16.58 -4.55 12.03
N ARG A 145 16.84 -5.38 11.01
CA ARG A 145 17.28 -4.93 9.69
C ARG A 145 16.10 -4.45 8.85
N PRO A 146 16.22 -3.32 8.14
CA PRO A 146 15.19 -2.89 7.21
C PRO A 146 15.08 -3.86 6.03
N LEU A 147 13.88 -4.41 5.79
CA LEU A 147 13.59 -5.27 4.64
C LEU A 147 12.44 -4.67 3.83
N SER A 148 12.60 -4.64 2.51
CA SER A 148 11.58 -4.20 1.55
C SER A 148 11.24 -5.33 0.60
N LEU A 149 9.95 -5.53 0.34
CA LEU A 149 9.45 -6.37 -0.73
C LEU A 149 9.17 -5.48 -1.95
N LEU A 150 9.59 -5.88 -3.14
CA LEU A 150 9.13 -5.30 -4.40
C LEU A 150 8.41 -6.37 -5.18
N THR A 151 7.08 -6.29 -5.16
CA THR A 151 6.22 -7.32 -5.74
C THR A 151 5.04 -6.72 -6.49
N GLY A 152 4.36 -7.59 -7.21
CA GLY A 152 3.10 -7.33 -7.87
C GLY A 152 2.39 -8.65 -8.13
N ARG A 153 1.11 -8.58 -8.43
CA ARG A 153 0.26 -9.74 -8.76
C ARG A 153 0.87 -10.63 -9.86
N ASP A 154 1.43 -9.96 -10.86
CA ASP A 154 2.10 -10.51 -12.03
C ASP A 154 3.23 -9.56 -12.45
N LEU A 155 3.91 -9.90 -13.55
CA LEU A 155 4.97 -9.07 -14.15
C LEU A 155 4.55 -7.61 -14.42
N HIS A 156 3.30 -7.36 -14.80
CA HIS A 156 2.81 -6.01 -15.14
C HIS A 156 2.60 -5.17 -13.88
N SER A 157 1.97 -5.77 -12.87
CA SER A 157 1.84 -5.21 -11.53
C SER A 157 3.22 -4.96 -10.91
N LEU A 158 4.19 -5.86 -11.08
CA LEU A 158 5.57 -5.66 -10.63
C LEU A 158 6.24 -4.49 -11.37
N SER A 159 6.06 -4.38 -12.69
CA SER A 159 6.55 -3.22 -13.44
C SER A 159 5.96 -1.92 -12.94
N TRP A 160 4.68 -1.91 -12.56
CA TRP A 160 4.02 -0.74 -12.00
C TRP A 160 4.57 -0.39 -10.61
N THR A 161 4.66 -1.37 -9.72
CA THR A 161 5.26 -1.18 -8.38
C THR A 161 6.69 -0.69 -8.46
N ALA A 162 7.50 -1.21 -9.40
CA ALA A 162 8.87 -0.76 -9.62
C ALA A 162 8.95 0.69 -10.10
N ALA A 163 8.13 1.06 -11.09
CA ALA A 163 8.08 2.43 -11.62
C ALA A 163 7.70 3.44 -10.53
N LYS A 164 6.71 3.12 -9.69
CA LYS A 164 6.29 3.98 -8.58
C LYS A 164 7.44 4.37 -7.66
N GLN A 165 8.46 3.53 -7.47
CA GLN A 165 9.61 3.84 -6.57
C GLN A 165 10.45 5.05 -7.03
N TYR A 166 10.33 5.44 -8.30
CA TYR A 166 11.02 6.61 -8.87
C TYR A 166 10.18 7.89 -8.83
N ALA A 167 8.98 7.85 -8.23
CA ALA A 167 8.09 8.99 -8.16
C ALA A 167 8.23 9.75 -6.83
N ARG A 168 8.20 11.08 -6.90
CA ARG A 168 8.25 12.00 -5.76
C ARG A 168 6.83 12.30 -5.28
N VAL A 169 6.57 11.98 -4.02
CA VAL A 169 5.27 12.20 -3.37
C VAL A 169 4.97 13.70 -3.27
N VAL A 170 3.71 14.10 -3.41
CA VAL A 170 3.27 15.47 -3.11
C VAL A 170 3.45 15.75 -1.61
N PRO A 171 4.26 16.76 -1.21
CA PRO A 171 4.68 16.94 0.19
C PRO A 171 3.57 17.40 1.15
N HIS A 172 2.47 17.97 0.63
CA HIS A 172 1.42 18.62 1.44
C HIS A 172 0.11 17.83 1.54
N ALA A 173 0.08 16.58 1.05
CA ALA A 173 -1.11 15.75 1.24
C ALA A 173 -1.23 15.29 2.71
N PRO A 174 -2.46 15.15 3.25
CA PRO A 174 -2.71 14.80 4.65
C PRO A 174 -2.23 13.40 5.02
N VAL A 175 -1.97 13.21 6.31
CA VAL A 175 -1.73 11.93 6.97
C VAL A 175 -2.98 11.52 7.75
N GLY A 176 -3.50 10.32 7.46
CA GLY A 176 -4.76 9.82 8.03
C GLY A 176 -4.62 8.53 8.84
N VAL A 177 -5.38 8.43 9.92
CA VAL A 177 -5.65 7.18 10.67
C VAL A 177 -7.15 6.95 10.71
N LEU A 178 -7.60 5.79 10.22
CA LEU A 178 -8.99 5.35 10.29
C LEU A 178 -9.02 3.99 10.96
N SER A 179 -9.55 3.96 12.19
CA SER A 179 -9.47 2.80 13.07
C SER A 179 -10.85 2.40 13.58
N GLU A 180 -11.29 1.19 13.26
CA GLU A 180 -12.51 0.58 13.83
C GLU A 180 -12.31 0.19 15.31
N LEU A 181 -11.07 0.06 15.76
CA LEU A 181 -10.74 -0.51 17.08
C LEU A 181 -10.23 0.51 18.10
N ASP A 182 -9.84 1.71 17.67
CA ASP A 182 -9.27 2.72 18.58
C ASP A 182 -10.36 3.63 19.15
N THR A 183 -10.61 3.53 20.44
CA THR A 183 -11.62 4.30 21.18
C THR A 183 -11.03 5.49 21.94
N ALA A 184 -9.73 5.71 21.86
CA ALA A 184 -9.07 6.81 22.55
C ALA A 184 -9.16 8.13 21.76
N ALA A 185 -8.84 9.23 22.43
CA ALA A 185 -8.84 10.55 21.81
C ALA A 185 -7.89 10.62 20.59
N PRO A 186 -8.22 11.42 19.56
CA PRO A 186 -7.37 11.68 18.41
C PRO A 186 -5.92 12.03 18.78
N ALA A 187 -4.95 11.47 18.05
CA ALA A 187 -3.55 11.87 18.19
C ALA A 187 -3.29 13.17 17.39
N PRO A 188 -2.63 14.17 17.98
CA PRO A 188 -2.44 15.48 17.34
C PRO A 188 -1.50 15.46 16.12
N GLN A 189 -0.72 14.39 15.93
CA GLN A 189 0.23 14.26 14.82
C GLN A 189 -0.43 13.84 13.49
N ALA A 190 -1.71 13.43 13.52
CA ALA A 190 -2.45 13.09 12.30
C ALA A 190 -3.33 14.27 11.88
N ASP A 191 -3.32 14.60 10.60
CA ASP A 191 -4.24 15.59 10.02
C ASP A 191 -5.69 15.11 10.10
N VAL A 192 -5.89 13.78 10.02
CA VAL A 192 -7.19 13.13 10.14
C VAL A 192 -7.04 11.90 11.03
N TRP A 193 -7.76 11.88 12.15
CA TRP A 193 -7.85 10.71 13.03
C TRP A 193 -9.31 10.37 13.28
N LEU A 194 -9.75 9.22 12.77
CA LEU A 194 -11.08 8.69 13.01
C LEU A 194 -10.96 7.44 13.88
N GLY A 195 -11.43 7.53 15.12
CA GLY A 195 -11.55 6.39 16.02
C GLY A 195 -12.79 5.54 15.71
N ALA A 196 -13.04 4.54 16.56
CA ALA A 196 -14.10 3.58 16.39
C ALA A 196 -15.47 4.25 16.19
N ASP A 197 -15.84 5.20 17.05
CA ASP A 197 -17.13 5.89 16.98
C ASP A 197 -17.29 6.70 15.68
N ASP A 198 -16.21 7.34 15.21
CA ASP A 198 -16.23 8.12 13.97
C ASP A 198 -16.37 7.23 12.74
N VAL A 199 -15.64 6.11 12.69
CA VAL A 199 -15.71 5.13 11.59
C VAL A 199 -17.12 4.54 11.45
N HIS A 200 -17.86 4.37 12.55
CA HIS A 200 -19.24 3.89 12.52
C HIS A 200 -20.25 4.95 12.06
N ARG A 201 -19.97 6.23 12.31
CA ARG A 201 -20.90 7.35 12.07
C ARG A 201 -20.69 8.04 10.72
N LEU A 202 -19.44 8.18 10.29
CA LEU A 202 -19.06 8.97 9.12
C LEU A 202 -19.08 8.16 7.82
N ASP A 203 -19.08 8.86 6.69
CA ASP A 203 -18.91 8.24 5.38
C ASP A 203 -17.41 7.97 5.10
N VAL A 204 -16.94 6.84 5.60
CA VAL A 204 -15.54 6.41 5.43
C VAL A 204 -15.18 6.22 3.96
N GLN A 205 -16.09 5.76 3.11
CA GLN A 205 -15.82 5.59 1.68
C GLN A 205 -15.56 6.94 1.02
N GLN A 206 -16.38 7.95 1.28
CA GLN A 206 -16.11 9.30 0.80
C GLN A 206 -14.75 9.78 1.30
N ILE A 207 -14.49 9.65 2.60
CA ILE A 207 -13.25 10.19 3.20
C ILE A 207 -12.03 9.51 2.57
N ALA A 208 -12.05 8.19 2.43
CA ALA A 208 -10.96 7.38 1.90
C ALA A 208 -10.68 7.67 0.41
N LEU A 209 -11.73 7.72 -0.43
CA LEU A 209 -11.60 7.87 -1.90
C LEU A 209 -11.57 9.34 -2.35
N GLY A 210 -12.20 10.23 -1.59
CA GLY A 210 -12.41 11.64 -1.94
C GLY A 210 -11.20 12.54 -1.70
N ARG A 211 -10.08 11.99 -1.22
CA ARG A 211 -8.87 12.72 -0.86
C ARG A 211 -7.64 12.07 -1.47
N VAL A 212 -6.61 12.89 -1.65
CA VAL A 212 -5.24 12.42 -1.87
C VAL A 212 -4.56 12.39 -0.50
N TRP A 213 -3.94 11.28 -0.16
CA TRP A 213 -3.23 11.07 1.09
C TRP A 213 -1.74 11.05 0.83
N ARG A 214 -0.95 11.66 1.71
CA ARG A 214 0.48 11.38 1.73
C ARG A 214 0.68 9.98 2.29
N ARG A 215 0.02 9.70 3.42
CA ARG A 215 0.02 8.40 4.07
C ARG A 215 -1.34 8.17 4.72
N VAL A 216 -1.84 6.94 4.67
CA VAL A 216 -3.09 6.59 5.35
C VAL A 216 -3.03 5.18 5.92
N LEU A 217 -3.47 5.05 7.17
CA LEU A 217 -3.58 3.78 7.86
C LEU A 217 -5.05 3.43 8.07
N PHE A 218 -5.41 2.22 7.63
CA PHE A 218 -6.69 1.60 7.93
C PHE A 218 -6.46 0.47 8.92
N HIS A 219 -7.20 0.48 10.02
CA HIS A 219 -7.07 -0.47 11.12
C HIS A 219 -8.43 -1.03 11.51
N GLY A 220 -8.58 -2.35 11.44
CA GLY A 220 -9.86 -2.99 11.68
C GLY A 220 -9.79 -4.51 11.56
N ASN A 221 -10.93 -5.16 11.78
CA ASN A 221 -11.01 -6.61 11.64
C ASN A 221 -11.10 -7.03 10.17
N GLY A 222 -10.46 -8.13 9.80
CA GLY A 222 -10.41 -8.53 8.40
C GLY A 222 -9.70 -9.85 8.16
N LYS A 223 -9.47 -10.13 6.88
CA LYS A 223 -8.69 -11.25 6.35
C LYS A 223 -7.81 -10.75 5.20
N ASP A 224 -7.18 -11.65 4.48
CA ASP A 224 -6.38 -11.36 3.31
C ASP A 224 -7.15 -10.72 2.14
N ASP A 225 -8.49 -10.85 2.08
CA ASP A 225 -9.33 -10.23 1.05
C ASP A 225 -9.97 -8.89 1.42
N GLN A 226 -10.04 -8.56 2.72
CA GLN A 226 -10.80 -7.41 3.18
C GLN A 226 -10.39 -6.86 4.56
N LEU A 227 -10.67 -5.57 4.78
CA LEU A 227 -10.56 -4.88 6.07
C LEU A 227 -11.87 -4.12 6.36
N ASN A 228 -12.47 -4.33 7.52
CA ASN A 228 -13.73 -3.68 7.92
C ASN A 228 -13.49 -2.34 8.63
N LEU A 229 -14.35 -1.37 8.30
CA LEU A 229 -14.40 -0.03 8.89
C LEU A 229 -15.87 0.32 9.15
N GLY A 230 -16.44 -0.28 10.21
CA GLY A 230 -17.84 -0.12 10.57
C GLY A 230 -18.77 -0.71 9.50
N ARG A 231 -19.48 0.17 8.80
CA ARG A 231 -20.38 -0.24 7.70
C ARG A 231 -19.68 -0.39 6.35
N PHE A 232 -18.43 0.07 6.23
CA PHE A 232 -17.64 0.01 5.00
C PHE A 232 -16.57 -1.08 5.07
N THR A 233 -16.08 -1.50 3.92
CA THR A 233 -15.05 -2.53 3.82
C THR A 233 -14.06 -2.18 2.72
N LEU A 234 -12.77 -2.09 3.04
CA LEU A 234 -11.74 -2.14 2.01
C LEU A 234 -11.69 -3.53 1.41
N CYS A 235 -11.70 -3.61 0.09
CA CYS A 235 -11.87 -4.84 -0.66
C CYS A 235 -10.68 -5.06 -1.59
N GLY A 236 -10.15 -6.28 -1.59
CA GLY A 236 -9.06 -6.72 -2.47
C GLY A 236 -9.49 -7.33 -3.80
N ALA A 237 -10.80 -7.32 -4.13
CA ALA A 237 -11.29 -7.91 -5.36
C ALA A 237 -10.83 -7.10 -6.60
N SER A 238 -9.98 -7.73 -7.41
CA SER A 238 -9.53 -7.19 -8.69
C SER A 238 -10.45 -7.64 -9.85
N PRO A 239 -10.86 -6.73 -10.74
CA PRO A 239 -11.68 -7.04 -11.92
C PRO A 239 -10.87 -7.75 -13.01
N ALA A 240 -9.56 -7.54 -13.05
CA ALA A 240 -8.70 -8.02 -14.13
C ALA A 240 -7.94 -9.30 -13.81
N ALA A 241 -7.84 -9.66 -12.54
CA ALA A 241 -7.18 -10.90 -12.17
C ALA A 241 -7.99 -12.11 -12.69
N PRO A 242 -7.35 -13.03 -13.43
CA PRO A 242 -7.95 -14.35 -13.65
C PRO A 242 -8.25 -14.97 -12.28
N ALA A 243 -9.24 -15.84 -12.21
CA ALA A 243 -9.43 -16.70 -11.05
C ALA A 243 -8.75 -18.04 -11.37
N PRO A 244 -7.47 -18.25 -11.01
CA PRO A 244 -6.94 -19.58 -10.83
C PRO A 244 -7.93 -20.39 -10.00
N GLY A 245 -8.00 -21.72 -10.20
CA GLY A 245 -8.94 -22.60 -9.49
C GLY A 245 -8.71 -22.72 -7.97
N MET A 246 -8.16 -21.69 -7.32
CA MET A 246 -8.00 -21.54 -5.88
C MET A 246 -9.31 -21.10 -5.21
N PRO A 247 -9.46 -21.31 -3.90
CA PRO A 247 -10.61 -20.82 -3.15
C PRO A 247 -10.75 -19.30 -3.25
N GLY A 248 -11.98 -18.81 -3.34
CA GLY A 248 -12.28 -17.39 -3.19
C GLY A 248 -13.21 -17.12 -2.01
N PRO A 249 -13.47 -15.84 -1.69
CA PRO A 249 -14.51 -15.44 -0.76
C PRO A 249 -15.91 -15.71 -1.35
N ARG A 250 -16.97 -15.42 -0.58
CA ARG A 250 -18.36 -15.70 -0.98
C ARG A 250 -18.72 -15.20 -2.39
N CYS A 251 -18.21 -14.04 -2.79
CA CYS A 251 -18.51 -13.45 -4.09
C CYS A 251 -17.91 -14.25 -5.26
N ALA A 252 -16.86 -15.06 -5.04
CA ALA A 252 -16.30 -15.96 -6.04
C ALA A 252 -17.29 -17.06 -6.46
N TYR A 253 -18.22 -17.43 -5.58
CA TYR A 253 -19.23 -18.46 -5.81
C TYR A 253 -20.60 -17.87 -6.23
N GLY A 254 -20.64 -16.60 -6.64
CA GLY A 254 -21.89 -15.92 -6.99
C GLY A 254 -22.82 -15.59 -5.81
N LEU A 255 -22.34 -15.76 -4.56
CA LEU A 255 -23.15 -15.55 -3.34
C LEU A 255 -23.12 -14.11 -2.82
N GLY A 256 -22.65 -13.16 -3.65
CA GLY A 256 -22.47 -11.76 -3.28
C GLY A 256 -21.37 -11.54 -2.23
N CYS A 257 -21.22 -10.28 -1.79
CA CYS A 257 -20.31 -9.91 -0.71
C CYS A 257 -21.03 -10.05 0.66
N THR A 258 -20.25 -10.17 1.73
CA THR A 258 -20.77 -10.14 3.12
C THR A 258 -21.33 -8.77 3.50
N LYS A 259 -20.85 -7.70 2.85
CA LYS A 259 -21.26 -6.31 3.04
C LYS A 259 -21.94 -5.79 1.76
N PRO A 260 -22.80 -4.76 1.85
CA PRO A 260 -23.43 -4.16 0.68
C PRO A 260 -22.39 -3.67 -0.34
N GLN A 261 -22.65 -3.87 -1.63
CA GLN A 261 -21.69 -3.53 -2.70
C GLN A 261 -21.37 -2.03 -2.74
N ASP A 262 -22.35 -1.17 -2.44
CA ASP A 262 -22.18 0.28 -2.36
C ASP A 262 -21.30 0.73 -1.18
N LYS A 263 -20.95 -0.18 -0.27
CA LYS A 263 -20.09 0.07 0.89
C LYS A 263 -18.67 -0.49 0.73
N LEU A 264 -18.35 -1.06 -0.43
CA LEU A 264 -17.02 -1.55 -0.74
C LEU A 264 -16.12 -0.39 -1.19
N ILE A 265 -14.90 -0.40 -0.70
CA ILE A 265 -13.83 0.54 -1.06
C ILE A 265 -12.73 -0.29 -1.74
N PRO A 266 -12.54 -0.20 -3.07
CA PRO A 266 -11.45 -0.92 -3.71
C PRO A 266 -10.12 -0.35 -3.20
N ALA A 267 -9.22 -1.21 -2.72
CA ALA A 267 -7.94 -0.78 -2.17
C ALA A 267 -7.09 -0.04 -3.23
N ARG A 268 -7.16 -0.47 -4.49
CA ARG A 268 -6.52 0.20 -5.63
C ARG A 268 -7.00 1.65 -5.86
N GLY A 269 -8.19 1.98 -5.36
CA GLY A 269 -8.81 3.31 -5.53
C GLY A 269 -8.33 4.35 -4.52
N ILE A 270 -7.60 3.94 -3.48
CA ILE A 270 -7.07 4.87 -2.48
C ILE A 270 -5.90 5.65 -3.08
N ARG A 271 -6.09 6.96 -3.30
CA ARG A 271 -5.04 7.88 -3.73
C ARG A 271 -4.09 8.17 -2.58
N THR A 272 -3.08 7.33 -2.39
CA THR A 272 -2.07 7.50 -1.35
C THR A 272 -0.68 7.15 -1.85
N ALA A 273 0.37 7.72 -1.26
CA ALA A 273 1.74 7.25 -1.49
C ALA A 273 2.12 6.10 -0.53
N GLU A 274 1.71 6.17 0.73
CA GLU A 274 1.88 5.08 1.70
C GLU A 274 0.52 4.61 2.24
N LEU A 275 0.27 3.30 2.17
CA LEU A 275 -0.96 2.68 2.66
C LEU A 275 -0.62 1.65 3.74
N VAL A 276 -1.32 1.68 4.88
CA VAL A 276 -1.23 0.62 5.89
C VAL A 276 -2.54 -0.13 5.97
N LEU A 277 -2.44 -1.45 5.89
CA LEU A 277 -3.54 -2.41 6.00
C LEU A 277 -3.38 -3.17 7.31
N ALA A 278 -3.78 -2.56 8.43
CA ALA A 278 -3.66 -3.12 9.76
C ALA A 278 -4.88 -4.00 10.09
N ASN A 279 -4.91 -5.19 9.51
CA ASN A 279 -5.80 -6.31 9.87
C ASN A 279 -5.03 -7.61 9.74
N CYS A 280 -5.52 -8.74 10.24
CA CYS A 280 -4.81 -10.02 10.12
C CYS A 280 -4.66 -10.48 8.65
N PHE A 281 -3.47 -10.98 8.30
CA PHE A 281 -3.12 -11.59 7.00
C PHE A 281 -3.30 -10.69 5.76
N SER A 282 -3.33 -9.36 5.91
CA SER A 282 -3.57 -8.45 4.79
C SER A 282 -2.49 -8.48 3.71
N GLY A 283 -1.29 -8.99 4.04
CA GLY A 283 -0.15 -9.16 3.16
C GLY A 283 0.45 -10.57 3.21
N ALA A 284 -0.37 -11.60 3.42
CA ALA A 284 0.09 -12.99 3.45
C ALA A 284 0.93 -13.34 2.22
N LEU A 285 2.07 -14.01 2.44
CA LEU A 285 2.93 -14.53 1.38
C LEU A 285 2.21 -15.59 0.54
N ALA A 286 2.70 -15.82 -0.68
CA ALA A 286 2.15 -16.89 -1.51
C ALA A 286 2.27 -18.24 -0.81
N GLY A 287 1.20 -19.04 -0.89
CA GLY A 287 1.09 -20.32 -0.16
C GLY A 287 0.54 -20.20 1.26
N HIS A 288 0.52 -19.00 1.85
CA HIS A 288 -0.15 -18.72 3.13
C HIS A 288 -1.46 -17.94 2.98
N ALA A 289 -1.67 -17.28 1.83
CA ALA A 289 -2.96 -16.67 1.53
C ALA A 289 -4.10 -17.71 1.53
N MET A 290 -5.23 -17.33 2.10
CA MET A 290 -6.44 -18.14 2.14
C MET A 290 -7.15 -18.15 0.79
N TYR A 291 -7.08 -17.03 0.07
CA TYR A 291 -7.80 -16.84 -1.18
C TYR A 291 -6.88 -16.68 -2.39
N ASP A 292 -7.49 -16.91 -3.55
CA ASP A 292 -6.90 -16.63 -4.83
C ASP A 292 -6.31 -15.21 -4.89
N PRO A 293 -5.14 -15.01 -5.51
CA PRO A 293 -4.55 -13.69 -5.71
C PRO A 293 -5.55 -12.62 -6.13
N LYS A 294 -6.54 -12.96 -6.97
CA LYS A 294 -7.65 -12.09 -7.40
C LYS A 294 -8.32 -11.30 -6.29
N TYR A 295 -8.38 -11.84 -5.08
CA TYR A 295 -9.10 -11.25 -3.97
C TYR A 295 -8.20 -10.58 -2.93
N LEU A 296 -6.87 -10.69 -3.05
CA LEU A 296 -5.96 -10.23 -2.00
C LEU A 296 -5.85 -8.71 -1.96
N ILE A 297 -6.10 -8.15 -0.76
CA ILE A 297 -6.13 -6.70 -0.53
C ILE A 297 -4.79 -6.02 -0.77
N LEU A 298 -3.66 -6.67 -0.40
CA LEU A 298 -2.32 -6.20 -0.74
C LEU A 298 -2.14 -6.05 -2.25
N LEU A 299 -2.54 -7.06 -3.03
CA LEU A 299 -2.32 -7.05 -4.48
C LEU A 299 -3.22 -6.03 -5.18
N ASP A 300 -4.45 -5.83 -4.71
CA ASP A 300 -5.29 -4.74 -5.21
C ASP A 300 -4.68 -3.37 -4.87
N ALA A 301 -4.22 -3.16 -3.63
CA ALA A 301 -3.54 -1.92 -3.25
C ALA A 301 -2.29 -1.64 -4.12
N LEU A 302 -1.49 -2.66 -4.44
CA LEU A 302 -0.31 -2.54 -5.29
C LEU A 302 -0.65 -2.23 -6.75
N ASP A 303 -1.80 -2.69 -7.26
CA ASP A 303 -2.31 -2.32 -8.58
C ASP A 303 -2.76 -0.83 -8.63
N GLY A 304 -3.01 -0.21 -7.47
CA GLY A 304 -3.33 1.22 -7.31
C GLY A 304 -2.11 2.17 -7.28
N PRO A 305 -2.29 3.44 -6.88
CA PRO A 305 -1.22 4.43 -6.90
C PRO A 305 -0.23 4.32 -5.74
N ALA A 306 -0.48 3.50 -4.70
CA ALA A 306 0.39 3.38 -3.53
C ALA A 306 1.83 3.00 -3.88
N GLN A 307 2.81 3.85 -3.51
CA GLN A 307 4.24 3.58 -3.66
C GLN A 307 4.71 2.50 -2.69
N THR A 308 4.16 2.53 -1.47
CA THR A 308 4.47 1.59 -0.39
C THR A 308 3.16 1.13 0.26
N VAL A 309 3.01 -0.18 0.42
CA VAL A 309 1.91 -0.79 1.17
C VAL A 309 2.52 -1.56 2.34
N ILE A 310 2.15 -1.20 3.58
CA ILE A 310 2.49 -1.94 4.78
C ILE A 310 1.32 -2.86 5.10
N ALA A 311 1.59 -4.14 5.11
CA ALA A 311 0.57 -5.16 5.32
C ALA A 311 1.08 -6.22 6.29
N THR A 312 0.16 -6.96 6.90
CA THR A 312 0.48 -7.95 7.92
C THR A 312 0.71 -9.31 7.28
N LEU A 313 1.81 -9.97 7.64
CA LEU A 313 2.16 -11.30 7.13
C LEU A 313 1.35 -12.40 7.82
N THR A 314 1.04 -12.18 9.09
CA THR A 314 0.40 -13.14 10.00
C THR A 314 -0.80 -12.50 10.70
N ALA A 315 -1.35 -13.19 11.71
CA ALA A 315 -2.26 -12.56 12.65
C ALA A 315 -1.58 -11.35 13.30
N CYS A 316 -2.30 -10.23 13.36
CA CYS A 316 -1.80 -8.98 13.90
C CYS A 316 -2.86 -8.43 14.85
N ASP A 317 -2.56 -8.46 16.15
CA ASP A 317 -3.35 -7.79 17.18
C ASP A 317 -2.88 -6.33 17.34
N GLY A 318 -2.66 -5.65 16.21
CA GLY A 318 -2.33 -4.23 16.20
C GLY A 318 -3.39 -3.45 16.98
N GLN A 319 -2.95 -2.45 17.73
CA GLN A 319 -3.77 -1.54 18.50
C GLN A 319 -3.22 -0.12 18.33
N ARG A 320 -3.64 0.78 19.22
CA ARG A 320 -3.16 2.16 19.25
C ARG A 320 -1.62 2.30 19.26
N PRO A 321 -0.83 1.51 20.01
CA PRO A 321 0.63 1.66 20.02
C PRO A 321 1.27 1.53 18.64
N GLU A 322 0.79 0.60 17.83
CA GLU A 322 1.28 0.37 16.46
C GLU A 322 0.87 1.52 15.53
N ASN A 323 -0.37 2.01 15.66
CA ASN A 323 -0.85 3.16 14.90
C ASN A 323 -0.01 4.41 15.19
N LEU A 324 0.31 4.65 16.45
CA LEU A 324 1.18 5.76 16.87
C LEU A 324 2.64 5.57 16.44
N ALA A 325 3.15 4.34 16.45
CA ALA A 325 4.49 4.05 15.96
C ALA A 325 4.62 4.28 14.45
N TRP A 326 3.63 3.87 13.66
CA TRP A 326 3.57 4.22 12.23
C TRP A 326 3.51 5.73 12.00
N LEU A 327 2.67 6.42 12.76
CA LEU A 327 2.46 7.86 12.60
C LEU A 327 3.77 8.63 12.82
N THR A 328 4.52 8.27 13.87
CA THR A 328 5.79 8.91 14.24
C THR A 328 7.02 8.38 13.49
N ALA A 329 6.96 7.18 12.88
CA ALA A 329 8.09 6.60 12.15
C ALA A 329 8.56 7.47 10.96
N ALA A 330 7.65 8.20 10.30
CA ALA A 330 8.03 9.10 9.22
C ALA A 330 8.79 10.33 9.70
N GLU A 331 8.51 10.83 10.92
CA GLU A 331 9.28 11.93 11.51
C GLU A 331 10.73 11.51 11.76
N ALA A 332 10.92 10.24 12.15
CA ALA A 332 12.23 9.66 12.41
C ALA A 332 12.99 9.20 11.15
N GLY A 333 12.38 9.28 9.96
CA GLY A 333 12.97 8.73 8.73
C GLY A 333 13.23 7.22 8.79
N GLY A 334 12.46 6.50 9.60
CA GLY A 334 12.63 5.06 9.79
C GLY A 334 11.75 4.23 8.86
N SER A 335 12.00 2.91 8.83
CA SER A 335 11.04 1.97 8.24
C SER A 335 9.79 1.88 9.11
N ALA A 336 8.65 2.29 8.58
CA ALA A 336 7.38 2.22 9.29
C ALA A 336 6.98 0.78 9.65
N ALA A 337 7.28 -0.21 8.78
CA ALA A 337 7.07 -1.62 9.10
C ALA A 337 7.96 -2.08 10.28
N LEU A 338 9.22 -1.63 10.34
CA LEU A 338 10.11 -1.92 11.47
C LEU A 338 9.59 -1.29 12.76
N ALA A 339 9.13 -0.03 12.71
CA ALA A 339 8.58 0.65 13.88
C ALA A 339 7.32 -0.05 14.43
N MET A 340 6.43 -0.51 13.56
CA MET A 340 5.27 -1.32 13.96
C MET A 340 5.69 -2.67 14.53
N ASN A 341 6.60 -3.38 13.87
CA ASN A 341 7.10 -4.68 14.34
C ASN A 341 7.78 -4.57 15.71
N HIS A 342 8.50 -3.48 15.98
CA HIS A 342 9.10 -3.24 17.30
C HIS A 342 8.03 -3.11 18.40
N ARG A 343 6.86 -2.52 18.10
CA ARG A 343 5.76 -2.45 19.09
C ARG A 343 5.07 -3.79 19.29
N LEU A 344 4.99 -4.60 18.24
CA LEU A 344 4.38 -5.92 18.27
C LEU A 344 5.30 -7.02 18.83
N HIS A 345 6.57 -6.73 19.09
CA HIS A 345 7.57 -7.76 19.43
C HIS A 345 7.20 -8.58 20.68
N ASP A 346 6.56 -7.96 21.68
CA ASP A 346 6.17 -8.64 22.93
C ASP A 346 5.02 -9.65 22.74
N ILE A 347 4.23 -9.50 21.66
CA ILE A 347 3.08 -10.37 21.36
C ILE A 347 3.32 -11.26 20.13
N ASN A 348 4.24 -10.87 19.25
CA ASN A 348 4.60 -11.60 18.03
C ASN A 348 6.12 -11.76 17.96
N PRO A 349 6.67 -12.97 18.19
CA PRO A 349 8.11 -13.23 18.10
C PRO A 349 8.64 -13.29 16.64
N TYR A 350 7.75 -13.13 15.66
CA TYR A 350 8.02 -13.15 14.22
C TYR A 350 7.57 -11.82 13.60
N PRO A 351 8.08 -11.42 12.42
CA PRO A 351 7.65 -10.18 11.77
C PRO A 351 6.14 -10.20 11.49
N ALA A 352 5.40 -9.32 12.15
CA ALA A 352 3.97 -9.17 11.97
C ALA A 352 3.63 -8.39 10.69
N CYS A 353 4.45 -7.39 10.34
CA CYS A 353 4.26 -6.49 9.21
C CYS A 353 5.45 -6.54 8.24
N ALA A 354 5.15 -6.36 6.94
CA ALA A 354 6.15 -6.12 5.90
C ALA A 354 5.78 -4.91 5.04
N ALA A 355 6.80 -4.25 4.48
CA ALA A 355 6.62 -3.16 3.53
C ALA A 355 6.81 -3.67 2.09
N ALA A 356 5.75 -3.57 1.28
CA ALA A 356 5.81 -3.74 -0.16
C ALA A 356 6.03 -2.37 -0.82
N GLY A 357 7.27 -2.07 -1.16
CA GLY A 357 7.77 -0.77 -1.62
C GLY A 357 9.14 -0.44 -1.03
N VAL A 358 9.91 0.41 -1.71
CA VAL A 358 11.23 0.88 -1.25
C VAL A 358 11.04 2.21 -0.51
N PHE A 359 10.86 2.11 0.81
CA PHE A 359 10.80 3.29 1.69
C PHE A 359 12.15 4.03 1.74
N THR A 360 12.13 5.34 1.66
CA THR A 360 13.34 6.16 1.91
C THR A 360 13.43 6.49 3.39
N ALA A 361 14.65 6.46 3.93
CA ALA A 361 14.89 7.02 5.25
C ALA A 361 14.82 8.56 5.16
N SER A 362 13.60 9.11 5.28
CA SER A 362 13.21 10.54 5.20
C SER A 362 13.83 11.44 4.13
N GLU A 363 12.99 11.96 3.24
CA GLU A 363 13.05 13.38 2.85
C GLU A 363 12.39 14.22 3.97
N VAL A 364 13.07 14.41 5.11
CA VAL A 364 12.74 15.53 6.01
C VAL A 364 13.29 16.79 5.34
N PRO A 365 12.49 17.84 5.10
CA PRO A 365 13.04 19.12 4.66
C PRO A 365 14.06 19.58 5.70
N PRO A 366 15.29 19.98 5.31
CA PRO A 366 16.20 20.59 6.27
C PRO A 366 15.55 21.87 6.81
N GLY A 367 15.14 21.84 8.09
CA GLY A 367 14.57 22.98 8.81
C GLY A 367 13.04 22.93 8.96
N ALA A 368 12.58 22.31 10.06
CA ALA A 368 11.34 22.67 10.74
C ALA A 368 11.71 23.15 12.15
#